data_AF-A0A850RB90-F1
#
_entry.id   AF-A0A850RB90-F1
#
_cell.length_a   1.000
_cell.length_b   1.000
_cell.length_c   1.000
_cell.angle_alpha   90.00
_cell.angle_beta   90.00
_cell.angle_gamma   90.00
#
_symmetry.space_group_name_H-M   'P 1'
#
loop_
_entity.id
_entity.type
_entity.pdbx_description
1 polymer ?
#
loop_
_entity_poly.entity_id
_entity_poly.type
_entity_poly.pdbx_seq_one_letter_code
_entity_poly.pdbx_strand_id
1 'polypeptide(L)'
;MSETYQLYRYINADGSAKEWAWRRRADGTLEVRWGRAGRLVQQRLYPASHQEQLFKTIAGKIRKGYVDLGWRPLTQHTGRQTRPTAVGATHPAPAGSRTVSPGLKLDWSRLVTDVSNDWF
;
A
#
# COMPACT_ATOMS: atom_id res chain seq x y z
N MET A 1 6.24 -18.05 -3.45
CA MET A 1 6.65 -17.32 -2.24
C MET A 1 5.93 -15.98 -2.19
N SER A 2 5.53 -15.53 -1.00
CA SER A 2 4.88 -14.22 -0.79
C SER A 2 5.83 -13.27 -0.06
N GLU A 3 5.88 -12.02 -0.50
CA GLU A 3 6.66 -10.97 0.16
C GLU A 3 5.72 -9.93 0.75
N THR A 4 6.16 -9.26 1.81
CA THR A 4 5.37 -8.23 2.48
C THR A 4 5.65 -6.86 1.85
N TYR A 5 4.58 -6.16 1.48
CA TYR A 5 4.64 -4.81 0.92
C TYR A 5 3.80 -3.84 1.73
N GLN A 6 4.25 -2.60 1.85
CA GLN A 6 3.39 -1.54 2.35
C GLN A 6 2.41 -1.16 1.25
N LEU A 7 1.12 -1.32 1.52
CA LEU A 7 0.06 -1.21 0.53
C LEU A 7 -0.77 0.06 0.72
N TYR A 8 -1.12 0.70 -0.39
CA TYR A 8 -1.97 1.88 -0.47
C TYR A 8 -3.09 1.66 -1.48
N ARG A 9 -4.29 2.14 -1.18
CA ARG A 9 -5.45 2.00 -2.06
C ARG A 9 -6.13 3.34 -2.32
N TYR A 10 -6.46 3.59 -3.57
CA TYR A 10 -7.30 4.69 -4.01
C TYR A 10 -8.63 4.15 -4.54
N ILE A 11 -9.73 4.77 -4.12
CA ILE A 11 -11.08 4.46 -4.62
C ILE A 11 -11.45 5.56 -5.62
N ASN A 12 -11.70 5.15 -6.85
CA ASN A 12 -12.20 6.04 -7.90
C ASN A 12 -13.68 6.34 -7.69
N ALA A 13 -14.18 7.40 -8.32
CA ALA A 13 -15.58 7.82 -8.22
C ALA A 13 -16.58 6.76 -8.73
N ASP A 14 -16.16 5.91 -9.67
CA ASP A 14 -16.94 4.78 -10.19
C ASP A 14 -16.96 3.56 -9.25
N GLY A 15 -16.34 3.66 -8.07
CA GLY A 15 -16.22 2.59 -7.09
C GLY A 15 -15.11 1.58 -7.41
N SER A 16 -14.43 1.71 -8.55
CA SER A 16 -13.25 0.91 -8.85
C SER A 16 -12.07 1.31 -7.96
N ALA A 17 -11.15 0.38 -7.69
CA ALA A 17 -10.03 0.64 -6.81
C ALA A 17 -8.68 0.36 -7.48
N LYS A 18 -7.73 1.29 -7.32
CA LYS A 18 -6.32 1.14 -7.70
C LYS A 18 -5.49 0.91 -6.45
N GLU A 19 -4.58 -0.04 -6.53
CA GLU A 19 -3.61 -0.32 -5.48
C GLU A 19 -2.19 0.02 -5.94
N TRP A 20 -1.40 0.45 -4.97
CA TRP A 20 0.00 0.76 -5.12
C TRP A 20 0.72 0.23 -3.88
N ALA A 21 1.82 -0.47 -4.08
CA ALA A 21 2.55 -1.08 -2.99
C ALA A 21 4.05 -0.93 -3.19
N TRP A 22 4.81 -0.91 -2.11
CA TRP A 22 6.27 -0.91 -2.18
C TRP A 22 6.89 -1.77 -1.09
N ARG A 23 8.14 -2.18 -1.31
CA ARG A 23 8.99 -2.80 -0.29
C ARG A 23 10.45 -2.47 -0.55
N ARG A 24 11.27 -2.66 0.48
CA ARG A 24 12.73 -2.75 0.33
C ARG A 24 13.13 -4.22 0.28
N ARG A 25 13.89 -4.61 -0.74
CA ARG A 25 14.42 -5.97 -0.89
C ARG A 25 15.68 -6.17 -0.05
N ALA A 26 16.10 -7.42 0.13
CA ALA A 26 17.30 -7.76 0.91
C ALA A 26 18.60 -7.18 0.31
N ASP A 27 18.66 -7.05 -1.02
CA ASP A 27 19.73 -6.40 -1.78
C ASP A 27 19.68 -4.86 -1.71
N GLY A 28 18.74 -4.30 -0.95
CA GLY A 28 18.59 -2.86 -0.75
C GLY A 28 17.83 -2.13 -1.84
N THR A 29 17.53 -2.77 -2.97
CA THR A 29 16.68 -2.21 -4.02
C THR A 29 15.24 -2.00 -3.54
N LEU A 30 14.57 -1.01 -4.13
CA LEU A 30 13.20 -0.66 -3.83
C LEU A 30 12.31 -1.26 -4.92
N GLU A 31 11.35 -2.08 -4.53
CA GLU A 31 10.39 -2.67 -5.45
C GLU A 31 9.04 -2.00 -5.25
N VAL A 32 8.48 -1.48 -6.35
CA VAL A 32 7.17 -0.84 -6.39
C VAL A 32 6.27 -1.66 -7.30
N ARG A 33 5.03 -1.90 -6.87
CA ARG A 33 4.00 -2.59 -7.65
C ARG A 33 2.71 -1.80 -7.68
N TRP A 34 1.94 -1.93 -8.76
CA TRP A 34 0.63 -1.27 -8.87
C TRP A 34 -0.32 -2.02 -9.81
N GLY A 35 -1.61 -1.70 -9.68
CA GLY A 35 -2.65 -2.29 -10.50
C GLY A 35 -4.04 -2.09 -9.93
N ARG A 36 -4.99 -2.91 -10.38
CA ARG A 36 -6.33 -2.95 -9.80
C ARG A 36 -6.26 -3.58 -8.40
N ALA A 37 -7.21 -3.23 -7.54
CA ALA A 37 -7.27 -3.79 -6.20
C ALA A 37 -7.30 -5.33 -6.22
N GLY A 38 -6.45 -5.95 -5.39
CA GLY A 38 -6.23 -7.39 -5.33
C GLY A 38 -5.32 -7.96 -6.42
N ARG A 39 -4.85 -7.16 -7.38
CA ARG A 39 -4.03 -7.61 -8.53
C ARG A 39 -3.03 -6.54 -8.98
N LEU A 40 -1.87 -6.48 -8.30
CA LEU A 40 -0.76 -5.57 -8.59
C LEU A 40 0.23 -6.21 -9.58
N VAL A 41 -0.18 -6.32 -10.84
CA VAL A 41 0.59 -7.00 -11.90
C VAL A 41 1.74 -6.16 -12.47
N GLN A 42 1.67 -4.83 -12.34
CA GLN A 42 2.74 -3.95 -12.82
C GLN A 42 3.76 -3.79 -11.70
N GLN A 43 5.05 -3.77 -12.07
CA GLN A 43 6.15 -3.62 -11.13
C GLN A 43 7.29 -2.80 -11.73
N ARG A 44 8.05 -2.15 -10.84
CA ARG A 44 9.29 -1.46 -11.18
C ARG A 44 10.26 -1.53 -10.02
N LEU A 45 11.53 -1.74 -10.35
CA LEU A 45 12.64 -1.74 -9.39
C LEU A 45 13.39 -0.40 -9.49
N TYR A 46 13.82 0.07 -8.33
CA TYR A 46 14.61 1.29 -8.20
C TYR A 46 15.83 1.04 -7.30
N PRO A 47 16.95 1.75 -7.54
CA PRO A 47 18.09 1.68 -6.64
C PRO A 47 17.75 2.25 -5.26
N ALA A 48 18.52 1.84 -4.24
CA ALA A 48 18.35 2.29 -2.86
C ALA A 48 18.43 3.83 -2.72
N SER A 49 19.19 4.49 -3.59
CA SER A 49 19.34 5.95 -3.64
C SER A 49 18.01 6.69 -3.86
N HIS A 50 16.98 6.03 -4.37
CA HIS A 50 15.66 6.65 -4.62
C HIS A 50 14.73 6.61 -3.40
N GLN A 51 15.22 6.21 -2.22
CA GLN A 51 14.41 6.06 -1.01
C GLN A 51 13.73 7.38 -0.60
N GLU A 52 14.42 8.51 -0.68
CA GLU A 52 13.82 9.81 -0.37
C GLU A 52 12.69 10.16 -1.35
N GLN A 53 12.90 9.93 -2.64
CA GLN A 53 11.88 10.17 -3.68
C GLN A 53 10.66 9.25 -3.50
N LEU A 54 10.86 8.01 -3.04
CA LEU A 54 9.78 7.09 -2.70
C LEU A 54 8.90 7.66 -1.58
N PHE A 55 9.50 8.20 -0.52
CA PHE A 55 8.73 8.81 0.58
C PHE A 55 7.98 10.06 0.15
N LYS A 56 8.58 10.91 -0.71
CA LYS A 56 7.87 12.04 -1.34
C LYS A 56 6.68 11.57 -2.15
N THR A 57 6.83 10.48 -2.90
CA THR A 57 5.77 9.86 -3.71
C THR A 57 4.64 9.32 -2.84
N ILE A 58 4.97 8.67 -1.71
CA ILE A 58 3.97 8.21 -0.73
C ILE A 58 3.18 9.38 -0.18
N ALA A 59 3.85 10.46 0.25
CA ALA A 59 3.19 11.67 0.74
C ALA A 59 2.26 12.27 -0.34
N GLY A 60 2.71 12.35 -1.59
CA GLY A 60 1.89 12.79 -2.73
C GLY A 60 0.67 11.91 -2.97
N LYS A 61 0.80 10.59 -2.87
CA LYS A 61 -0.32 9.64 -3.02
C LYS A 61 -1.33 9.79 -1.88
N ILE A 62 -0.86 9.94 -0.64
CA ILE A 62 -1.75 10.17 0.52
C ILE A 62 -2.55 11.45 0.32
N ARG A 63 -1.91 12.55 -0.11
CA ARG A 63 -2.61 13.82 -0.42
C ARG A 63 -3.63 13.69 -1.53
N LYS A 64 -3.37 12.84 -2.53
CA LYS A 64 -4.31 12.52 -3.60
C LYS A 64 -5.53 11.71 -3.11
N GLY A 65 -5.49 11.16 -1.91
CA GLY A 65 -6.58 10.36 -1.33
C GLY A 65 -6.30 8.85 -1.31
N TYR A 66 -5.06 8.41 -1.54
CA TYR A 66 -4.70 7.02 -1.25
C TYR A 66 -4.71 6.80 0.27
N VAL A 67 -5.34 5.70 0.69
CA VAL A 67 -5.38 5.26 2.08
C VAL A 67 -4.31 4.19 2.30
N ASP A 68 -3.57 4.31 3.40
CA ASP A 68 -2.61 3.31 3.86
C ASP A 68 -3.35 2.07 4.41
N LEU A 69 -3.01 0.89 3.90
CA LEU A 69 -3.60 -0.40 4.29
C LEU A 69 -2.63 -1.28 5.11
N GLY A 70 -1.48 -0.73 5.49
CA GLY A 70 -0.42 -1.43 6.18
C GLY A 70 0.37 -2.41 5.32
N TRP A 71 1.24 -3.16 5.99
CA TRP A 71 2.05 -4.23 5.42
C TRP A 71 1.17 -5.44 5.06
N ARG A 72 1.12 -5.80 3.78
CA ARG A 72 0.32 -6.92 3.25
C ARG A 72 1.18 -7.88 2.43
N PRO A 73 0.98 -9.20 2.59
CA PRO A 73 1.65 -10.19 1.77
C PRO A 73 1.08 -10.20 0.34
N LEU A 74 1.98 -10.11 -0.64
CA LEU A 74 1.68 -10.24 -2.07
C LEU A 74 2.42 -11.46 -2.64
N THR A 75 1.74 -12.24 -3.47
CA THR A 75 2.36 -13.34 -4.23
C THR A 75 3.31 -12.78 -5.28
N GLN A 76 4.61 -13.12 -5.21
CA GLN A 76 5.62 -12.56 -6.11
C GLN A 76 5.27 -12.69 -7.60
N HIS A 77 4.79 -13.87 -8.03
CA HIS A 77 4.55 -14.15 -9.45
C HIS A 77 3.29 -13.50 -10.02
N THR A 78 2.28 -13.26 -9.19
CA THR A 78 0.96 -12.81 -9.68
C THR A 78 0.57 -11.40 -9.20
N GLY A 79 1.29 -10.86 -8.22
CA GLY A 79 0.96 -9.59 -7.59
C GLY A 79 -0.38 -9.61 -6.87
N ARG A 80 -0.96 -10.80 -6.65
CA ARG A 80 -2.20 -10.94 -5.89
C ARG A 80 -1.91 -10.83 -4.40
N GLN A 81 -2.81 -10.14 -3.69
CA GLN A 81 -2.82 -10.22 -2.24
C GLN A 81 -3.09 -11.66 -1.84
N THR A 82 -2.22 -12.20 -1.00
CA THR A 82 -2.56 -13.46 -0.33
C THR A 82 -3.56 -13.08 0.75
N ARG A 83 -4.84 -13.40 0.52
CA ARG A 83 -5.81 -13.41 1.61
C ARG A 83 -5.19 -14.33 2.68
N PRO A 84 -5.07 -13.91 3.95
CA PRO A 84 -4.76 -14.87 5.00
C PRO A 84 -5.84 -15.94 4.88
N THR A 85 -5.43 -17.18 4.58
CA THR A 85 -6.34 -18.31 4.58
C THR A 85 -6.98 -18.30 5.96
N ALA A 86 -8.25 -17.95 6.05
CA ALA A 86 -9.02 -18.12 7.26
C ALA A 86 -9.21 -19.63 7.41
N VAL A 87 -8.19 -20.30 7.95
CA VAL A 87 -8.31 -21.67 8.42
C VAL A 87 -9.12 -21.56 9.72
N GLY A 88 -10.41 -21.83 9.62
CA GLY A 88 -11.31 -21.90 10.79
C GLY A 88 -11.84 -20.56 11.27
N ALA A 89 -12.97 -20.12 10.70
CA ALA A 89 -13.96 -19.38 11.47
C ALA A 89 -15.34 -19.81 10.95
N THR A 90 -15.77 -20.97 11.43
CA THR A 90 -17.20 -21.28 11.54
C THR A 90 -17.86 -20.07 12.20
N HIS A 91 -18.77 -19.44 11.47
CA HIS A 91 -19.59 -18.35 11.99
C HIS A 91 -20.37 -18.89 13.21
N PRO A 92 -20.30 -18.22 14.35
CA PRO A 92 -21.53 -17.66 14.87
C PRO A 92 -21.33 -16.19 15.28
N ALA A 93 -22.19 -15.30 14.76
CA ALA A 93 -22.49 -14.04 15.44
C ALA A 93 -23.45 -14.33 16.63
N PRO A 94 -23.65 -13.44 17.62
CA PRO A 94 -23.30 -12.01 17.64
C PRO A 94 -22.74 -11.43 18.99
N ALA A 95 -22.48 -10.12 18.94
CA ALA A 95 -22.44 -9.13 20.02
C ALA A 95 -21.18 -9.01 20.93
N GLY A 96 -20.58 -7.80 20.90
CA GLY A 96 -19.84 -7.23 22.03
C GLY A 96 -18.45 -6.69 21.74
N SER A 97 -18.27 -5.41 22.07
CA SER A 97 -16.99 -4.79 22.51
C SER A 97 -16.04 -4.19 21.45
N ARG A 98 -16.33 -2.92 21.18
CA ARG A 98 -15.45 -1.79 20.86
C ARG A 98 -14.03 -1.92 21.46
N THR A 99 -12.98 -1.66 20.67
CA THR A 99 -11.78 -0.91 21.12
C THR A 99 -11.18 -0.18 19.93
N VAL A 100 -11.24 1.14 20.04
CA VAL A 100 -10.63 2.11 19.14
C VAL A 100 -9.16 2.21 19.57
N SER A 101 -8.20 1.93 18.69
CA SER A 101 -6.80 2.33 18.94
C SER A 101 -6.62 3.79 18.52
N PRO A 102 -6.26 4.71 19.43
CA PRO A 102 -5.97 6.09 19.08
C PRO A 102 -4.48 6.23 18.72
N GLY A 103 -4.18 7.16 17.82
CA GLY A 103 -2.89 7.86 17.83
C GLY A 103 -1.91 7.50 16.73
N LEU A 104 -2.06 8.13 15.58
CA LEU A 104 -0.97 8.87 14.92
C LEU A 104 -1.59 9.82 13.88
N LYS A 105 -2.14 10.94 14.37
CA LYS A 105 -2.38 12.11 13.52
C LYS A 105 -1.04 12.78 13.29
N LEU A 106 -0.35 12.32 12.27
CA LEU A 106 0.87 12.95 11.80
C LEU A 106 0.43 14.17 10.97
N ASP A 107 0.67 15.37 11.51
CA ASP A 107 0.26 16.63 10.89
C ASP A 107 1.21 16.97 9.73
N TRP A 108 0.69 16.84 8.51
CA TRP A 108 1.48 16.93 7.27
C TRP A 108 1.23 18.23 6.49
N SER A 109 0.66 19.23 7.16
CA SER A 109 0.23 20.52 6.59
C SER A 109 1.38 21.44 6.16
N ARG A 110 2.65 21.00 6.23
CA ARG A 110 3.84 21.86 6.07
C ARG A 110 4.74 21.62 4.85
N LEU A 111 4.43 20.69 3.96
CA LEU A 111 5.28 20.44 2.79
C LEU A 111 4.61 20.93 1.51
N VAL A 112 4.84 22.21 1.22
CA VAL A 112 4.43 22.91 -0.01
C VAL A 112 5.12 22.32 -1.24
N THR A 113 4.29 22.34 -2.28
CA THR A 113 4.31 22.00 -3.70
C THR A 113 5.60 21.72 -4.48
N ASP A 114 5.29 21.00 -5.56
CA ASP A 114 5.96 20.94 -6.86
C ASP A 114 6.98 19.82 -7.02
N VAL A 115 6.55 18.75 -7.70
CA VAL A 115 7.46 17.92 -8.48
C VAL A 115 6.68 17.18 -9.56
N SER A 116 7.09 17.45 -10.79
CA SER A 116 6.71 16.76 -12.01
C SER A 116 6.92 15.24 -11.83
N ASN A 117 5.83 14.47 -11.95
CA ASN A 117 5.77 13.10 -11.47
C ASN A 117 5.97 12.11 -12.63
N ASP A 118 7.22 11.78 -12.96
CA ASP A 118 7.61 10.71 -13.91
C ASP A 118 7.39 9.28 -13.35
N TRP A 119 6.63 9.18 -12.26
CA TRP A 119 6.37 7.95 -11.50
C TRP A 119 4.86 7.64 -11.53
N PHE A 120 4.39 7.16 -12.69
CA PHE A 120 2.97 6.91 -12.99
C PHE A 120 2.47 5.54 -12.48
#